data_AF-A0A2T7H6R4-F1
#
_entry.id   AF-A0A2T7H6R4-F1
#
_cell.length_a   1.000
_cell.length_b   1.000
_cell.length_c   1.000
_cell.angle_alpha   90.00
_cell.angle_beta   90.00
_cell.angle_gamma   90.00
#
_symmetry.space_group_name_H-M   'P 1'
#
loop_
_entity.id
_entity.type
_entity.pdbx_description
1 polymer ?
#
loop_
_entity_poly.entity_id
_entity_poly.type
_entity_poly.pdbx_seq_one_letter_code
_entity_poly.pdbx_strand_id
1 'polypeptide(L)'
;MTDALKVRTARLVAAYELRLDKDKSELISSLAAVRDGNTAGGFEIVRYIAHRLVGSARLFGCEDLDTPARTVEQMVDSGVEPSLIIQAVNELVERIDRTLLIGLQQPDWSDRRTD
;
A
#
# COMPACT_ATOMS: atom_id res chain seq x y z
N MET A 1 2.97 13.05 -24.90
CA MET A 1 4.06 12.63 -24.00
C MET A 1 5.34 12.39 -24.80
N THR A 2 6.47 13.00 -24.42
CA THR A 2 7.80 12.75 -25.05
C THR A 2 8.34 11.39 -24.61
N ASP A 3 9.17 10.73 -25.43
CA ASP A 3 9.72 9.41 -25.09
C ASP A 3 10.53 9.41 -23.78
N ALA A 4 11.24 10.51 -23.49
CA ALA A 4 11.93 10.70 -22.21
C ALA A 4 10.97 10.71 -21.01
N LEU A 5 9.78 11.33 -21.15
CA LEU A 5 8.76 11.34 -20.11
C LEU A 5 8.13 9.95 -19.93
N LYS A 6 7.86 9.22 -21.03
CA LYS A 6 7.37 7.83 -20.95
C LYS A 6 8.31 6.91 -20.16
N VAL A 7 9.61 6.97 -20.47
CA VAL A 7 10.64 6.16 -19.80
C VAL A 7 10.72 6.51 -18.31
N ARG A 8 10.67 7.80 -17.97
CA ARG A 8 10.70 8.25 -16.58
C ARG A 8 9.45 7.79 -15.81
N THR A 9 8.26 7.91 -16.39
CA THR A 9 7.01 7.44 -15.79
C THR A 9 7.06 5.93 -15.55
N ALA A 10 7.49 5.14 -16.54
CA ALA A 10 7.62 3.69 -16.39
C ALA A 10 8.57 3.29 -15.25
N ARG A 11 9.70 4.00 -15.10
CA ARG A 11 10.63 3.76 -13.97
C ARG A 11 10.01 4.09 -12.61
N LEU A 12 9.21 5.16 -12.53
CA LEU A 12 8.52 5.53 -11.29
C LEU A 12 7.45 4.50 -10.91
N VAL A 13 6.69 4.02 -11.90
CA VAL A 13 5.70 2.95 -11.70
C VAL A 13 6.40 1.68 -11.20
N ALA A 14 7.44 1.20 -11.88
CA ALA A 14 8.18 0.01 -11.47
C ALA A 14 8.81 0.15 -10.07
N ALA A 15 9.33 1.33 -9.72
CA ALA A 15 9.86 1.61 -8.38
C ALA A 15 8.76 1.56 -7.30
N TYR A 16 7.55 1.99 -7.64
CA TYR A 16 6.42 1.94 -6.74
C TYR A 16 5.86 0.51 -6.60
N GLU A 17 5.81 -0.29 -7.66
CA GLU A 17 5.48 -1.72 -7.58
C GLU A 17 6.45 -2.48 -6.66
N LEU A 18 7.76 -2.22 -6.81
CA LEU A 18 8.77 -2.78 -5.92
C LEU A 18 8.54 -2.37 -4.45
N ARG A 19 8.11 -1.13 -4.23
CA ARG A 19 7.77 -0.65 -2.89
C ARG A 19 6.52 -1.33 -2.33
N LEU A 20 5.48 -1.51 -3.13
CA LEU A 20 4.27 -2.23 -2.74
C LEU A 20 4.58 -3.67 -2.34
N ASP A 21 5.45 -4.36 -3.08
CA ASP A 21 5.86 -5.73 -2.75
C ASP A 21 6.64 -5.80 -1.43
N LYS A 22 7.51 -4.81 -1.18
CA LYS A 22 8.18 -4.67 0.12
C LYS A 22 7.19 -4.39 1.25
N ASP A 23 6.27 -3.45 1.05
CA ASP A 23 5.26 -3.07 2.03
C ASP A 23 4.37 -4.27 2.38
N LYS A 24 3.98 -5.08 1.40
CA LYS A 24 3.28 -6.35 1.59
C LYS A 24 4.07 -7.31 2.47
N SER A 25 5.34 -7.54 2.15
CA SER A 25 6.21 -8.43 2.91
C SER A 25 6.35 -7.96 4.37
N GLU A 26 6.46 -6.65 4.57
CA GLU A 26 6.60 -6.05 5.89
C GLU A 26 5.30 -6.08 6.71
N LEU A 27 4.13 -5.97 6.07
CA LEU A 27 2.83 -6.22 6.72
C LEU A 27 2.75 -7.67 7.23
N ILE A 28 3.13 -8.65 6.41
CA ILE A 28 3.14 -10.07 6.79
C ILE A 28 4.07 -10.31 7.98
N SER A 29 5.30 -9.80 7.93
CA SER A 29 6.25 -9.90 9.04
C SER A 29 5.74 -9.22 10.31
N SER A 30 5.06 -8.07 10.17
CA SER A 30 4.47 -7.37 11.31
C SER A 30 3.34 -8.16 11.96
N LEU A 31 2.49 -8.82 11.17
CA LEU A 31 1.45 -9.71 11.70
C LEU A 31 2.04 -10.93 12.41
N ALA A 32 3.17 -11.47 11.94
CA ALA A 32 3.88 -12.52 12.66
C ALA A 32 4.37 -12.01 14.03
N ALA A 33 4.99 -10.82 14.08
CA ALA A 33 5.42 -10.21 15.33
C ALA A 33 4.26 -9.97 16.32
N VAL A 34 3.08 -9.56 15.83
CA VAL A 34 1.86 -9.41 16.66
C VAL A 34 1.46 -10.77 17.26
N ARG A 35 1.47 -11.84 16.45
CA ARG A 35 1.13 -13.20 16.91
C ARG A 35 2.14 -13.74 17.93
N ASP A 36 3.40 -13.33 17.82
CA ASP A 36 4.47 -13.68 18.76
C ASP A 36 4.47 -12.81 20.04
N GLY A 37 3.48 -11.92 20.19
CA GLY A 37 3.26 -11.12 21.39
C GLY A 37 3.84 -9.71 21.35
N ASN A 38 4.50 -9.30 20.26
CA ASN A 38 4.96 -7.92 20.04
C ASN A 38 3.86 -7.08 19.35
N THR A 39 2.71 -6.95 20.01
CA THR A 39 1.52 -6.28 19.45
C THR A 39 1.76 -4.81 19.12
N ALA A 40 2.37 -4.06 20.05
CA ALA A 40 2.57 -2.62 19.88
C ALA A 40 3.52 -2.30 18.71
N GLY A 41 4.68 -2.97 18.64
CA GLY A 41 5.64 -2.76 17.57
C GLY A 41 5.11 -3.22 16.21
N GLY A 42 4.42 -4.37 16.17
CA GLY A 42 3.81 -4.88 14.93
C GLY A 42 2.71 -3.95 14.40
N PHE A 43 1.81 -3.47 15.26
CA PHE A 43 0.75 -2.57 14.82
C PHE A 43 1.23 -1.16 14.49
N GLU A 44 2.31 -0.66 15.10
CA GLU A 44 2.92 0.61 14.69
C GLU A 44 3.41 0.56 13.23
N ILE A 45 4.07 -0.52 12.83
CA ILE A 45 4.53 -0.73 11.46
C ILE A 45 3.34 -0.85 10.50
N VAL A 46 2.32 -1.64 10.86
CA VAL A 46 1.07 -1.78 10.09
C VAL A 46 0.45 -0.41 9.83
N ARG A 47 0.30 0.41 10.87
CA ARG A 47 -0.26 1.76 10.77
C ARG A 47 0.55 2.65 9.84
N TYR A 48 1.88 2.63 9.97
CA TYR A 48 2.76 3.42 9.11
C TYR A 48 2.67 3.02 7.63
N ILE A 49 2.60 1.72 7.34
CA ILE A 49 2.43 1.22 5.96
C ILE A 49 1.05 1.64 5.43
N ALA A 50 -0.01 1.43 6.21
CA ALA A 50 -1.38 1.81 5.84
C ALA A 50 -1.48 3.31 5.51
N HIS A 51 -0.94 4.18 6.38
CA HIS A 51 -0.89 5.62 6.14
C HIS A 51 -0.17 5.99 4.84
N ARG A 52 0.96 5.32 4.55
CA ARG A 52 1.71 5.56 3.31
C ARG A 52 0.90 5.16 2.08
N LEU A 53 0.24 3.99 2.12
CA LEU A 53 -0.58 3.51 1.01
C LEU A 53 -1.72 4.49 0.69
N VAL A 54 -2.38 5.03 1.72
CA VAL A 54 -3.37 6.11 1.57
C VAL A 54 -2.77 7.32 0.85
N GLY A 55 -1.56 7.74 1.24
CA GLY A 55 -0.89 8.89 0.63
C GLY A 55 -0.44 8.68 -0.82
N SER A 56 -0.17 7.43 -1.22
CA SER A 56 0.39 7.12 -2.55
C SER A 56 -0.62 6.51 -3.53
N ALA A 57 -1.72 5.93 -3.07
CA ALA A 57 -2.68 5.18 -3.90
C ALA A 57 -3.12 5.96 -5.16
N ARG A 58 -3.63 7.17 -4.96
CA ARG A 58 -4.11 8.04 -6.05
C ARG A 58 -3.00 8.49 -7.00
N LEU A 59 -1.76 8.58 -6.53
CA LEU A 59 -0.63 8.99 -7.38
C LEU A 59 -0.26 7.90 -8.39
N PHE A 60 -0.59 6.64 -8.13
CA PHE A 60 -0.22 5.52 -8.99
C PHE A 60 -1.43 4.74 -9.53
N GLY A 61 -2.64 5.29 -9.40
CA GLY A 61 -3.87 4.70 -9.93
C GLY A 61 -4.26 3.39 -9.24
N CYS A 62 -3.97 3.25 -7.94
CA CYS A 62 -4.39 2.13 -7.11
C CYS A 62 -5.33 2.57 -5.97
N GLU A 63 -6.35 3.35 -6.32
CA GLU A 63 -7.38 3.84 -5.39
C GLU A 63 -8.15 2.71 -4.69
N ASP A 64 -8.13 1.50 -5.25
CA ASP A 64 -8.68 0.28 -4.65
C ASP A 64 -7.97 -0.10 -3.34
N LEU A 65 -6.75 0.39 -3.11
CA LEU A 65 -5.98 0.25 -1.87
C LEU A 65 -6.24 1.35 -0.84
N ASP A 66 -6.75 2.52 -1.22
CA ASP A 66 -6.93 3.67 -0.32
C ASP A 66 -7.91 3.34 0.82
N THR A 67 -9.11 2.87 0.48
CA THR A 67 -10.14 2.59 1.49
C THR A 67 -9.72 1.48 2.46
N PRO A 68 -9.22 0.31 2.01
CA PRO A 68 -8.73 -0.74 2.90
C PRO A 68 -7.56 -0.28 3.79
N ALA A 69 -6.61 0.45 3.23
CA ALA A 69 -5.47 0.96 4.00
C ALA A 69 -5.95 1.96 5.08
N ARG A 70 -6.84 2.89 4.73
CA ARG A 70 -7.43 3.83 5.68
C ARG A 70 -8.18 3.12 6.81
N THR A 71 -8.94 2.08 6.48
CA THR A 71 -9.64 1.26 7.49
C THR A 71 -8.64 0.62 8.46
N VAL A 72 -7.57 0.01 7.95
CA VAL A 72 -6.51 -0.58 8.79
C VAL A 72 -5.87 0.47 9.70
N GLU A 73 -5.49 1.62 9.15
CA GLU A 73 -4.91 2.75 9.91
C GLU A 73 -5.83 3.16 11.07
N GLN A 74 -7.11 3.38 10.78
CA GLN A 74 -8.11 3.79 11.76
C GLN A 74 -8.35 2.71 12.84
N MET A 75 -8.36 1.44 12.45
CA MET A 75 -8.54 0.34 13.41
C MET A 75 -7.37 0.26 14.39
N VAL A 76 -6.13 0.46 13.92
CA VAL A 76 -4.96 0.53 14.80
C VAL A 76 -5.03 1.76 15.71
N ASP A 77 -5.32 2.95 15.16
CA ASP A 77 -5.40 4.19 15.94
C ASP A 77 -6.50 4.14 17.01
N SER A 78 -7.61 3.46 16.72
CA SER A 78 -8.74 3.33 17.65
C SER A 78 -8.56 2.19 18.66
N GLY A 79 -7.46 1.43 18.58
CA GLY A 79 -7.22 0.29 19.47
C GLY A 79 -8.26 -0.83 19.32
N VAL A 80 -8.69 -1.10 18.09
CA VAL A 80 -9.63 -2.20 17.78
C VAL A 80 -9.03 -3.55 18.21
N GLU A 81 -9.89 -4.53 18.45
CA GLU A 81 -9.49 -5.89 18.82
C GLU A 81 -8.47 -6.47 17.81
N PRO A 82 -7.34 -7.05 18.29
CA PRO A 82 -6.23 -7.47 17.44
C PRO A 82 -6.61 -8.44 16.32
N SER A 83 -7.51 -9.40 16.56
CA SER A 83 -7.91 -10.37 15.53
C SER A 83 -8.62 -9.71 14.35
N LEU A 84 -9.44 -8.67 14.60
CA LEU A 84 -10.07 -7.88 13.55
C LEU A 84 -9.04 -7.06 12.75
N ILE A 85 -8.04 -6.47 13.42
CA ILE A 85 -6.94 -5.77 12.73
C ILE A 85 -6.18 -6.75 11.85
N ILE A 86 -5.83 -7.93 12.37
CA ILE A 86 -5.13 -8.99 11.60
C ILE A 86 -5.95 -9.38 10.36
N GLN A 87 -7.27 -9.52 10.49
CA GLN A 87 -8.15 -9.84 9.35
C GLN A 87 -8.11 -8.72 8.29
N ALA A 88 -8.26 -7.47 8.69
CA ALA A 88 -8.23 -6.32 7.78
C ALA A 88 -6.87 -6.19 7.07
N VAL A 89 -5.75 -6.45 7.78
CA VAL A 89 -4.41 -6.44 7.18
C VAL A 89 -4.23 -7.58 6.17
N ASN A 90 -4.74 -8.78 6.45
CA ASN A 90 -4.69 -9.89 5.48
C ASN A 90 -5.46 -9.53 4.20
N GLU A 91 -6.65 -8.93 4.33
CA GLU A 91 -7.41 -8.47 3.16
C GLU A 91 -6.64 -7.40 2.37
N LEU A 92 -5.99 -6.45 3.05
CA LEU A 92 -5.14 -5.46 2.41
C LEU A 92 -3.96 -6.10 1.67
N VAL A 93 -3.29 -7.09 2.27
CA VAL A 93 -2.22 -7.87 1.63
C VAL A 93 -2.71 -8.57 0.36
N GLU A 94 -3.87 -9.23 0.40
CA GLU A 94 -4.47 -9.88 -0.78
C GLU A 94 -4.84 -8.88 -1.89
N ARG A 95 -5.23 -7.65 -1.53
CA ARG A 95 -5.48 -6.59 -2.50
C ARG A 95 -4.18 -6.11 -3.13
N ILE A 96 -3.12 -5.88 -2.35
CA ILE A 96 -1.80 -5.52 -2.88
C ILE A 96 -1.30 -6.59 -3.86
N ASP A 97 -1.44 -7.87 -3.52
CA ASP A 97 -1.06 -8.96 -4.44
C ASP A 97 -1.84 -8.92 -5.75
N ARG A 98 -3.16 -8.67 -5.69
CA ARG A 98 -3.98 -8.52 -6.91
C ARG A 98 -3.55 -7.31 -7.74
N THR A 99 -3.28 -6.17 -7.10
CA THR A 99 -2.78 -4.96 -7.79
C THR A 99 -1.45 -5.24 -8.48
N LEU A 100 -0.50 -5.91 -7.81
CA LEU A 100 0.80 -6.28 -8.37
C LEU A 100 0.69 -7.29 -9.51
N LEU A 101 -0.24 -8.25 -9.43
CA LEU A 101 -0.48 -9.23 -10.48
C LEU A 101 -1.03 -8.58 -11.76
N ILE A 102 -1.94 -7.61 -11.60
CA ILE A 102 -2.53 -6.86 -12.72
C ILE A 102 -1.50 -5.89 -13.32
N GLY A 103 -0.58 -5.39 -12.49
CA GLY A 103 0.36 -4.34 -12.84
C GLY A 103 -0.29 -2.96 -12.79
N LEU A 104 0.49 -1.96 -12.43
CA LEU A 104 0.00 -0.60 -12.32
C LEU A 104 -0.08 0.06 -13.70
N GLN A 105 -1.21 0.73 -13.95
CA GLN A 105 -1.37 1.54 -15.14
C GLN A 105 -0.54 2.83 -15.03
N GLN A 106 -0.22 3.44 -16.17
CA GLN A 106 0.42 4.75 -16.15
C GLN A 106 -0.53 5.78 -15.53
N PRO A 107 -0.11 6.53 -14.52
CA PRO A 107 -0.99 7.44 -13.81
C PRO A 107 -1.28 8.72 -14.60
N ASP A 108 -2.48 9.27 -14.43
CA ASP A 108 -3.02 10.41 -15.22
C ASP A 108 -2.14 11.67 -15.22
N TRP A 109 -1.34 11.89 -14.18
CA TRP A 109 -0.42 13.03 -14.13
C TRP A 109 0.70 12.95 -15.17
N SER A 110 0.94 11.76 -15.74
CA SER A 110 1.92 11.56 -16.81
C SER A 110 1.45 12.14 -18.15
N ASP A 111 0.15 12.34 -18.32
CA ASP A 111 -0.47 12.82 -19.57
C ASP A 111 -0.74 14.33 -19.62
N ARG A 112 -0.33 15.09 -18.59
CA ARG A 112 -0.42 16.56 -18.63
C ARG A 112 0.52 17.14 -19.70
N ARG A 113 0.01 17.24 -20.93
CA ARG A 113 0.32 18.35 -21.83
C ARG A 113 -0.06 19.61 -21.06
N THR A 114 0.96 20.39 -20.73
CA THR A 114 0.84 21.75 -20.23
C THR A 114 0.17 22.55 -21.36
N ASP A 115 -1.04 23.04 -21.10
CA ASP A 115 -1.56 24.25 -21.76
C ASP A 115 -0.72 25.46 -21.28
#